data_AF-A0A954N680-F1
#
_entry.id   AF-A0A954N680-F1
#
_cell.length_a   1.000
_cell.length_b   1.000
_cell.length_c   1.000
_cell.angle_alpha   90.00
_cell.angle_beta   90.00
_cell.angle_gamma   90.00
#
_symmetry.space_group_name_H-M   'P 1'
#
loop_
_entity.id
_entity.type
_entity.pdbx_description
1 polymer ?
#
loop_
_entity_poly.entity_id
_entity_poly.type
_entity_poly.pdbx_seq_one_letter_code
_entity_poly.pdbx_strand_id
1 'polypeptide(L)'
;TVRLRWSLYLLPGNDYFDFINRVRFDWGVRMRIPGSLWWNAYSREGKSDLELQRWLAEQKPFAAVIGSWIDPERKETPELVGLGTGVTAPEFENYRGTLKQFTARLHALDPRLKVLLYNHYFFNWPEGDPQRFRDSWITTEKGERFTVPASELESKAPGVYPTTTNSFGAAFQRVLVGERRELGVDGFYFDETTKPGRLEDPVTYGQGDGVTAVLDPRTFAVRQRVGSLPLLTGPYLSRLSQQLLDAQLIAVGNFAPETGEQNRMSWPRFVETDNLRHSPSAHLYSPLAFSYRFEQYTMEEIRERLEQGLVWCVTGPEDRIGIVRHFFPLTPRRLHAGWIEGEERIIAAESGTYGWMDGPSTARVWLYDANGKRVEENPAWVTIGQPIRVEIPKGGIGILERQTRN
;
A
#
# COMPACT_ATOMS: atom_id res chain seq x y z
N THR A 1 14.39 17.97 25.18
CA THR A 1 14.82 18.99 24.19
C THR A 1 14.20 18.67 22.85
N VAL A 2 13.42 19.58 22.28
CA VAL A 2 12.86 19.41 20.91
C VAL A 2 13.89 19.95 19.92
N ARG A 3 14.21 19.18 18.87
CA ARG A 3 15.13 19.59 17.82
C ARG A 3 14.33 19.87 16.54
N LEU A 4 14.39 21.10 16.07
CA LEU A 4 13.85 21.48 14.78
C LEU A 4 14.91 21.20 13.69
N ARG A 5 14.51 20.58 12.58
CA ARG A 5 15.39 20.26 11.43
C ARG A 5 14.73 20.75 10.14
N TRP A 6 15.53 21.39 9.30
CA TRP A 6 15.13 21.83 7.96
C TRP A 6 16.12 21.28 6.93
N SER A 7 15.64 21.05 5.71
CA SER A 7 16.46 20.78 4.53
C SER A 7 16.04 21.75 3.43
N LEU A 8 17.01 22.41 2.80
CA LEU A 8 16.79 23.33 1.68
C LEU A 8 17.41 22.71 0.43
N TYR A 9 16.64 22.64 -0.65
CA TYR A 9 17.07 22.05 -1.91
C TYR A 9 17.17 23.14 -2.98
N LEU A 10 18.40 23.48 -3.37
CA LEU A 10 18.68 24.40 -4.48
C LEU A 10 18.94 23.57 -5.73
N LEU A 11 18.07 23.70 -6.72
CA LEU A 11 18.11 22.90 -7.95
C LEU A 11 18.37 23.81 -9.15
N PRO A 12 19.06 23.31 -10.20
CA PRO A 12 19.39 24.10 -11.38
C PRO A 12 18.17 24.41 -12.26
N GLY A 13 17.07 23.66 -12.11
CA GLY A 13 15.85 23.80 -12.89
C GLY A 13 14.59 23.91 -12.02
N ASN A 14 13.45 24.08 -12.67
CA ASN A 14 12.12 24.18 -12.05
C ASN A 14 11.28 22.91 -12.25
N ASP A 15 11.88 21.80 -12.67
CA ASP A 15 11.18 20.54 -12.82
C ASP A 15 10.77 19.96 -11.46
N TYR A 16 9.51 19.59 -11.34
CA TYR A 16 8.94 19.04 -10.11
C TYR A 16 9.61 17.72 -9.73
N PHE A 17 9.88 16.86 -10.70
CA PHE A 17 10.45 15.54 -10.44
C PHE A 17 11.93 15.61 -10.12
N ASP A 18 12.69 16.58 -10.62
CA ASP A 18 14.06 16.85 -10.15
C ASP A 18 14.08 17.10 -8.63
N PHE A 19 13.12 17.87 -8.12
CA PHE A 19 12.96 18.07 -6.68
C PHE A 19 12.61 16.78 -5.94
N ILE A 20 11.57 16.09 -6.39
CA ILE A 20 11.15 14.82 -5.78
C ILE A 20 12.30 13.82 -5.75
N ASN A 21 12.98 13.59 -6.88
CA ASN A 21 14.07 12.65 -7.00
C ASN A 21 15.24 13.01 -6.09
N ARG A 22 15.55 14.31 -5.95
CA ARG A 22 16.60 14.75 -5.02
C ARG A 22 16.22 14.51 -3.56
N VAL A 23 14.98 14.80 -3.17
CA VAL A 23 14.49 14.54 -1.80
C VAL A 23 14.52 13.03 -1.50
N ARG A 24 14.00 12.20 -2.41
CA ARG A 24 14.04 10.73 -2.28
C ARG A 24 15.45 10.20 -2.09
N PHE A 25 16.40 10.72 -2.87
CA PHE A 25 17.82 10.37 -2.77
C PHE A 25 18.38 10.74 -1.39
N ASP A 26 18.19 11.99 -0.94
CA ASP A 26 18.70 12.48 0.35
C ASP A 26 18.02 11.75 1.55
N TRP A 27 16.78 11.29 1.38
CA TRP A 27 16.06 10.49 2.37
C TRP A 27 16.42 9.00 2.34
N GLY A 28 17.15 8.55 1.32
CA GLY A 28 17.50 7.13 1.15
C GLY A 28 16.31 6.25 0.80
N VAL A 29 15.29 6.80 0.14
CA VAL A 29 14.08 6.06 -0.24
C VAL A 29 14.39 5.14 -1.41
N ARG A 30 14.72 3.89 -1.09
CA ARG A 30 15.12 2.86 -2.06
C ARG A 30 14.66 1.49 -1.59
N MET A 31 13.38 1.18 -1.82
CA MET A 31 12.80 -0.13 -1.48
C MET A 31 12.48 -0.91 -2.75
N ARG A 32 12.73 -2.22 -2.70
CA ARG A 32 12.34 -3.14 -3.77
C ARG A 32 10.87 -3.53 -3.60
N ILE A 33 10.10 -3.37 -4.66
CA ILE A 33 8.69 -3.77 -4.76
C ILE A 33 8.66 -5.10 -5.54
N PRO A 34 8.38 -6.24 -4.90
CA PRO A 34 8.62 -7.54 -5.52
C PRO A 34 7.67 -7.90 -6.67
N GLY A 35 6.44 -7.41 -6.63
CA GLY A 35 5.38 -7.79 -7.56
C GLY A 35 4.09 -7.02 -7.32
N SER A 36 3.12 -7.30 -8.18
CA SER A 36 1.77 -6.79 -8.04
C SER A 36 0.98 -7.50 -6.94
N LEU A 37 -0.11 -6.87 -6.53
CA LEU A 37 -1.04 -7.36 -5.55
C LEU A 37 -2.31 -7.85 -6.24
N TRP A 38 -2.68 -9.10 -5.99
CA TRP A 38 -4.02 -9.58 -6.25
C TRP A 38 -4.95 -9.03 -5.17
N TRP A 39 -5.72 -8.01 -5.53
CA TRP A 39 -6.61 -7.35 -4.58
C TRP A 39 -7.94 -8.11 -4.40
N ASN A 40 -8.48 -8.07 -3.18
CA ASN A 40 -9.75 -8.71 -2.83
C ASN A 40 -9.86 -10.18 -3.28
N ALA A 41 -8.80 -10.96 -3.04
CA ALA A 41 -8.66 -12.31 -3.59
C ALA A 41 -9.73 -13.29 -3.07
N TYR A 42 -10.23 -13.07 -1.85
CA TYR A 42 -11.28 -13.92 -1.26
C TYR A 42 -12.61 -13.84 -2.02
N SER A 43 -12.88 -12.76 -2.76
CA SER A 43 -14.07 -12.67 -3.63
C SER A 43 -14.08 -13.68 -4.78
N ARG A 44 -13.06 -14.53 -4.87
CA ARG A 44 -12.84 -15.56 -5.88
C ARG A 44 -12.70 -16.95 -5.25
N GLU A 45 -13.07 -17.11 -3.98
CA GLU A 45 -13.08 -18.38 -3.27
C GLU A 45 -13.89 -19.44 -4.04
N GLY A 46 -15.01 -19.07 -4.67
CA GLY A 46 -15.82 -19.99 -5.48
C GLY A 46 -15.26 -20.38 -6.86
N LYS A 47 -14.16 -19.77 -7.36
CA LYS A 47 -13.56 -20.17 -8.66
C LYS A 47 -12.92 -21.56 -8.55
N SER A 48 -12.79 -22.29 -9.66
CA SER A 48 -12.13 -23.61 -9.65
C SER A 48 -10.60 -23.51 -9.53
N ASP A 49 -9.96 -24.57 -9.03
CA ASP A 49 -8.49 -24.65 -8.93
C ASP A 49 -7.80 -24.48 -10.28
N LEU A 50 -8.37 -25.06 -11.34
CA LEU A 50 -7.80 -24.97 -12.69
C LEU A 50 -7.82 -23.54 -13.22
N GLU A 51 -8.90 -22.79 -12.98
CA GLU A 51 -8.99 -21.38 -13.38
C GLU A 51 -7.97 -20.53 -12.62
N LEU A 52 -7.89 -20.71 -11.31
CA LEU A 52 -6.93 -19.97 -10.47
C LEU A 52 -5.48 -20.31 -10.83
N GLN A 53 -5.15 -21.59 -11.05
CA GLN A 53 -3.79 -22.01 -11.45
C GLN A 53 -3.38 -21.40 -12.78
N ARG A 54 -4.27 -21.41 -13.78
CA ARG A 54 -3.99 -20.79 -15.10
C ARG A 54 -3.70 -19.31 -14.94
N TRP A 55 -4.55 -18.61 -14.19
CA TRP A 55 -4.39 -17.18 -13.97
C TRP A 55 -3.13 -16.85 -13.16
N LEU A 56 -2.83 -17.61 -12.09
CA LEU A 56 -1.60 -17.42 -11.30
C LEU A 56 -0.33 -17.66 -12.13
N ALA A 57 -0.34 -18.68 -12.99
CA ALA A 57 0.78 -18.96 -13.89
C ALA A 57 1.00 -17.84 -14.92
N GLU A 58 -0.09 -17.22 -15.37
CA GLU A 58 -0.07 -16.12 -16.34
C GLU A 58 0.29 -14.79 -15.69
N GLN A 59 -0.42 -14.36 -14.65
CA GLN A 59 -0.25 -13.03 -14.05
C GLN A 59 0.84 -12.95 -13.00
N LYS A 60 1.19 -14.07 -12.36
CA LYS A 60 2.27 -14.17 -11.36
C LYS A 60 2.26 -13.02 -10.32
N PRO A 61 1.10 -12.71 -9.68
CA PRO A 61 1.07 -11.73 -8.61
C PRO A 61 2.03 -12.15 -7.49
N PHE A 62 2.63 -11.18 -6.82
CA PHE A 62 3.51 -11.47 -5.68
C PHE A 62 2.71 -11.86 -4.44
N ALA A 63 1.60 -11.15 -4.20
CA ALA A 63 0.77 -11.38 -3.04
C ALA A 63 -0.73 -11.29 -3.35
N ALA A 64 -1.52 -12.11 -2.67
CA ALA A 64 -2.97 -12.02 -2.60
C ALA A 64 -3.39 -11.34 -1.29
N VAL A 65 -4.21 -10.29 -1.38
CA VAL A 65 -4.79 -9.61 -0.22
C VAL A 65 -6.17 -10.20 0.03
N ILE A 66 -6.40 -10.73 1.23
CA ILE A 66 -7.65 -11.37 1.66
C ILE A 66 -8.21 -10.73 2.93
N GLY A 67 -9.46 -11.06 3.23
CA GLY A 67 -10.06 -10.76 4.53
C GLY A 67 -10.46 -9.31 4.71
N SER A 68 -11.23 -8.71 3.77
CA SER A 68 -11.86 -7.39 3.95
C SER A 68 -12.82 -7.31 5.16
N TRP A 69 -12.91 -8.39 5.96
CA TRP A 69 -13.71 -8.56 7.17
C TRP A 69 -15.18 -8.16 7.05
N ILE A 70 -15.69 -8.28 5.83
CA ILE A 70 -17.10 -8.33 5.52
C ILE A 70 -17.35 -9.80 5.18
N ASP A 71 -18.05 -10.51 6.05
CA ASP A 71 -18.38 -11.92 5.83
C ASP A 71 -19.48 -12.01 4.75
N PRO A 72 -19.17 -12.53 3.55
CA PRO A 72 -20.13 -12.55 2.44
C PRO A 72 -21.29 -13.52 2.67
N GLU A 73 -21.18 -14.45 3.62
CA GLU A 73 -22.26 -15.37 3.98
C GLU A 73 -23.26 -14.74 4.96
N ARG A 74 -22.83 -13.72 5.71
CA ARG A 74 -23.69 -12.94 6.60
C ARG A 74 -24.50 -11.93 5.79
N LYS A 75 -25.83 -12.08 5.83
CA LYS A 75 -26.80 -11.17 5.19
C LYS A 75 -27.54 -10.28 6.20
N GLU A 76 -26.97 -10.11 7.39
CA GLU A 76 -27.57 -9.31 8.46
C GLU A 76 -27.52 -7.81 8.10
N THR A 77 -28.50 -7.05 8.62
CA THR A 77 -28.57 -5.59 8.48
C THR A 77 -28.61 -4.97 9.88
N PRO A 78 -27.68 -4.05 10.23
CA PRO A 78 -26.59 -3.56 9.39
C PRO A 78 -25.49 -4.60 9.17
N GLU A 79 -24.75 -4.47 8.07
CA GLU A 79 -23.60 -5.32 7.76
C GLU A 79 -22.54 -5.18 8.86
N LEU A 80 -22.03 -6.32 9.33
CA LEU A 80 -20.98 -6.40 10.34
C LEU A 80 -19.60 -6.41 9.66
N VAL A 81 -18.75 -5.47 10.07
CA VAL A 81 -17.39 -5.32 9.56
C VAL A 81 -16.38 -5.54 10.69
N GLY A 82 -15.36 -6.35 10.47
CA GLY A 82 -14.31 -6.61 11.45
C GLY A 82 -13.15 -5.63 11.29
N LEU A 83 -12.83 -4.88 12.34
CA LEU A 83 -11.74 -3.92 12.38
C LEU A 83 -10.97 -4.04 13.70
N GLY A 84 -9.66 -3.82 13.67
CA GLY A 84 -8.80 -3.89 14.85
C GLY A 84 -8.86 -5.25 15.54
N THR A 85 -9.19 -5.25 16.82
CA THR A 85 -9.35 -6.50 17.60
C THR A 85 -10.69 -7.18 17.40
N GLY A 86 -11.68 -6.49 16.83
CA GLY A 86 -13.01 -7.03 16.61
C GLY A 86 -13.05 -8.17 15.59
N VAL A 87 -12.02 -8.31 14.74
CA VAL A 87 -11.84 -9.47 13.84
C VAL A 87 -11.75 -10.81 14.59
N THR A 88 -11.45 -10.78 15.89
CA THR A 88 -11.40 -11.97 16.76
C THR A 88 -12.73 -12.28 17.45
N ALA A 89 -13.76 -11.46 17.23
CA ALA A 89 -15.06 -11.68 17.83
C ALA A 89 -15.69 -13.02 17.36
N PRO A 90 -16.55 -13.66 18.17
CA PRO A 90 -17.18 -14.94 17.83
C PRO A 90 -17.93 -14.90 16.49
N GLU A 91 -18.49 -13.75 16.13
CA GLU A 91 -19.24 -13.53 14.89
C GLU A 91 -18.39 -13.80 13.63
N PHE A 92 -17.07 -13.68 13.73
CA PHE A 92 -16.12 -13.92 12.63
C PHE A 92 -15.46 -15.31 12.70
N GLU A 93 -15.85 -16.20 13.61
CA GLU A 93 -15.22 -17.53 13.74
C GLU A 93 -15.30 -18.36 12.47
N ASN A 94 -16.49 -18.44 11.87
CA ASN A 94 -16.67 -19.15 10.60
C ASN A 94 -15.83 -18.51 9.48
N TYR A 95 -15.85 -17.18 9.37
CA TYR A 95 -15.10 -16.45 8.36
C TYR A 95 -13.58 -16.63 8.51
N ARG A 96 -13.04 -16.65 9.74
CA ARG A 96 -11.64 -17.04 9.99
C ARG A 96 -11.36 -18.46 9.50
N GLY A 97 -12.29 -19.39 9.74
CA GLY A 97 -12.22 -20.75 9.24
C GLY A 97 -12.12 -20.84 7.70
N THR A 98 -12.92 -20.06 6.98
CA THR A 98 -12.89 -20.04 5.51
C THR A 98 -11.63 -19.34 4.97
N LEU A 99 -11.19 -18.24 5.59
CA LEU A 99 -9.93 -17.57 5.24
C LEU A 99 -8.72 -18.50 5.42
N LYS A 100 -8.71 -19.32 6.48
CA LYS A 100 -7.68 -20.35 6.69
C LYS A 100 -7.66 -21.38 5.58
N GLN A 101 -8.83 -21.91 5.21
CA GLN A 101 -8.95 -22.89 4.12
C GLN A 101 -8.51 -22.29 2.78
N PHE A 102 -8.94 -21.05 2.49
CA PHE A 102 -8.57 -20.35 1.27
C PHE A 102 -7.06 -20.03 1.22
N THR A 103 -6.45 -19.64 2.35
CA THR A 103 -5.00 -19.44 2.45
C THR A 103 -4.24 -20.73 2.12
N ALA A 104 -4.61 -21.84 2.76
CA ALA A 104 -3.99 -23.15 2.50
C ALA A 104 -4.17 -23.59 1.03
N ARG A 105 -5.34 -23.33 0.46
CA ARG A 105 -5.63 -23.57 -0.95
C ARG A 105 -4.71 -22.76 -1.86
N LEU A 106 -4.58 -21.45 -1.65
CA LEU A 106 -3.71 -20.59 -2.46
C LEU A 106 -2.24 -21.04 -2.42
N HIS A 107 -1.74 -21.42 -1.24
CA HIS A 107 -0.38 -21.99 -1.10
C HIS A 107 -0.21 -23.32 -1.82
N ALA A 108 -1.24 -24.16 -1.89
CA ALA A 108 -1.21 -25.40 -2.66
C ALA A 108 -1.22 -25.15 -4.18
N LEU A 109 -1.90 -24.10 -4.64
CA LEU A 109 -1.97 -23.75 -6.07
C LEU A 109 -0.67 -23.06 -6.58
N ASP A 110 -0.08 -22.15 -5.79
CA ASP A 110 1.25 -21.59 -6.06
C ASP A 110 2.00 -21.31 -4.74
N PRO A 111 2.97 -22.15 -4.36
CA PRO A 111 3.76 -21.97 -3.12
C PRO A 111 4.59 -20.68 -3.06
N ARG A 112 4.76 -19.97 -4.19
CA ARG A 112 5.50 -18.69 -4.24
C ARG A 112 4.59 -17.50 -3.92
N LEU A 113 3.28 -17.66 -4.12
CA LEU A 113 2.30 -16.62 -3.82
C LEU A 113 2.29 -16.35 -2.31
N LYS A 114 2.32 -15.07 -1.96
CA LYS A 114 2.19 -14.63 -0.58
C LYS A 114 0.74 -14.29 -0.26
N VAL A 115 0.27 -14.63 0.92
CA VAL A 115 -1.09 -14.29 1.35
C VAL A 115 -1.02 -13.25 2.45
N LEU A 116 -1.59 -12.08 2.20
CA LEU A 116 -1.64 -10.95 3.14
C LEU A 116 -3.06 -10.78 3.67
N LEU A 117 -3.19 -10.69 4.99
CA LEU A 117 -4.48 -10.45 5.64
C LEU A 117 -4.71 -8.95 5.85
N TYR A 118 -5.86 -8.45 5.41
CA TYR A 118 -6.27 -7.07 5.68
C TYR A 118 -6.41 -6.85 7.19
N ASN A 119 -5.90 -5.72 7.64
CA ASN A 119 -5.92 -5.30 9.03
C ASN A 119 -6.05 -3.78 9.11
N HIS A 120 -6.76 -3.31 10.14
CA HIS A 120 -7.02 -1.90 10.37
C HIS A 120 -6.76 -1.56 11.84
N TYR A 121 -5.90 -0.58 12.13
CA TYR A 121 -5.53 -0.25 13.52
C TYR A 121 -5.97 1.12 14.01
N PHE A 122 -6.69 1.90 13.20
CA PHE A 122 -7.31 3.14 13.67
C PHE A 122 -8.80 3.02 14.04
N PHE A 123 -9.37 1.82 13.87
CA PHE A 123 -10.74 1.50 14.21
C PHE A 123 -10.79 0.13 14.88
N ASN A 124 -11.76 -0.07 15.75
CA ASN A 124 -11.98 -1.34 16.41
C ASN A 124 -13.47 -1.65 16.43
N TRP A 125 -13.90 -2.68 15.71
CA TRP A 125 -15.30 -3.06 15.61
C TRP A 125 -15.43 -4.54 15.24
N PRO A 126 -16.37 -5.31 15.82
CA PRO A 126 -17.20 -4.97 16.98
C PRO A 126 -16.38 -4.79 18.27
N GLU A 127 -16.91 -4.02 19.23
CA GLU A 127 -16.31 -3.85 20.56
C GLU A 127 -17.18 -4.49 21.65
N GLY A 128 -16.74 -5.61 22.22
CA GLY A 128 -17.44 -6.24 23.35
C GLY A 128 -17.31 -5.46 24.67
N ASP A 129 -16.17 -4.81 24.90
CA ASP A 129 -15.93 -3.92 26.04
C ASP A 129 -15.20 -2.64 25.57
N PRO A 130 -15.94 -1.57 25.24
CA PRO A 130 -15.34 -0.31 24.78
C PRO A 130 -14.44 0.37 25.81
N GLN A 131 -14.68 0.16 27.11
CA GLN A 131 -13.92 0.82 28.17
C GLN A 131 -12.52 0.23 28.32
N ARG A 132 -12.34 -1.03 27.91
CA ARG A 132 -11.03 -1.69 27.86
C ARG A 132 -9.98 -0.87 27.14
N PHE A 133 -10.36 -0.16 26.07
CA PHE A 133 -9.47 0.60 25.19
C PHE A 133 -9.56 2.11 25.38
N ARG A 134 -10.05 2.59 26.54
CA ARG A 134 -10.22 4.02 26.81
C ARG A 134 -8.94 4.84 26.68
N ASP A 135 -7.80 4.25 27.03
CA ASP A 135 -6.47 4.86 26.92
C ASP A 135 -5.93 4.95 25.48
N SER A 136 -6.67 4.42 24.49
CA SER A 136 -6.32 4.50 23.07
C SER A 136 -7.37 5.23 22.23
N TRP A 137 -8.36 5.87 22.85
CA TRP A 137 -9.42 6.55 22.09
C TRP A 137 -8.86 7.75 21.32
N ILE A 138 -9.21 7.83 20.04
CA ILE A 138 -9.11 9.09 19.30
C ILE A 138 -10.26 9.97 19.77
N THR A 139 -9.98 11.15 20.30
CA THR A 139 -11.00 12.07 20.80
C THR A 139 -11.02 13.39 20.05
N THR A 140 -12.22 13.95 19.89
CA THR A 140 -12.47 15.27 19.30
C THR A 140 -12.14 16.38 20.30
N GLU A 141 -12.15 17.64 19.86
CA GLU A 141 -11.96 18.81 20.73
C GLU A 141 -12.92 18.84 21.93
N LYS A 142 -14.14 18.30 21.75
CA LYS A 142 -15.15 18.21 22.82
C LYS A 142 -14.89 17.06 23.81
N GLY A 143 -13.85 16.27 23.61
CA GLY A 143 -13.54 15.08 24.40
C GLY A 143 -14.38 13.85 24.05
N GLU A 144 -15.20 13.92 22.99
CA GLU A 144 -15.99 12.80 22.50
C GLU A 144 -15.10 11.84 21.71
N ARG A 145 -15.40 10.54 21.76
CA ARG A 145 -14.69 9.56 20.94
C ARG A 145 -15.05 9.74 19.47
N PHE A 146 -14.04 9.81 18.60
CA PHE A 146 -14.21 9.84 17.16
C PHE A 146 -14.86 8.53 16.68
N THR A 147 -15.81 8.62 15.75
CA THR A 147 -16.49 7.46 15.16
C THR A 147 -16.78 7.72 13.69
N VAL A 148 -16.68 6.70 12.85
CA VAL A 148 -17.11 6.74 11.44
C VAL A 148 -18.13 5.63 11.16
N PRO A 149 -18.94 5.74 10.10
CA PRO A 149 -19.68 4.59 9.58
C PRO A 149 -18.70 3.48 9.16
N ALA A 150 -18.86 2.28 9.69
CA ALA A 150 -18.09 1.07 9.40
C ALA A 150 -18.60 0.35 8.14
N SER A 151 -19.88 0.55 7.79
CA SER A 151 -20.49 0.10 6.54
C SER A 151 -21.48 1.15 6.02
N GLU A 152 -21.97 0.96 4.80
CA GLU A 152 -23.02 1.80 4.19
C GLU A 152 -24.33 1.80 5.01
N LEU A 153 -24.47 0.86 5.96
CA LEU A 153 -25.64 0.65 6.80
C LEU A 153 -25.49 1.22 8.23
N GLU A 154 -24.61 2.22 8.42
CA GLU A 154 -24.48 3.05 9.63
C GLU A 154 -24.00 2.37 10.94
N SER A 155 -23.48 1.14 10.92
CA SER A 155 -22.72 0.64 12.08
C SER A 155 -21.54 1.59 12.35
N LYS A 156 -21.28 2.00 13.60
CA LYS A 156 -20.24 3.01 13.89
C LYS A 156 -18.96 2.34 14.35
N ALA A 157 -17.90 2.46 13.55
CA ALA A 157 -16.55 2.06 13.91
C ALA A 157 -15.92 3.15 14.80
N PRO A 158 -15.63 2.85 16.08
CA PRO A 158 -15.02 3.82 16.97
C PRO A 158 -13.50 3.90 16.79
N GLY A 159 -13.00 5.13 16.82
CA GLY A 159 -11.60 5.47 16.66
C GLY A 159 -10.74 4.98 17.82
N VAL A 160 -9.64 4.32 17.47
CA VAL A 160 -8.57 3.89 18.38
C VAL A 160 -7.21 4.17 17.73
N TYR A 161 -6.12 4.08 18.47
CA TYR A 161 -4.79 4.06 17.87
C TYR A 161 -3.82 3.23 18.73
N PRO A 162 -2.89 2.48 18.13
CA PRO A 162 -1.94 1.69 18.90
C PRO A 162 -0.78 2.57 19.38
N THR A 163 -0.36 2.37 20.63
CA THR A 163 0.95 2.80 21.10
C THR A 163 1.67 1.61 21.73
N THR A 164 2.95 1.78 22.05
CA THR A 164 3.72 0.73 22.73
C THR A 164 3.30 0.49 24.18
N THR A 165 2.44 1.34 24.74
CA THR A 165 2.08 1.35 26.16
C THR A 165 0.58 1.26 26.41
N ASN A 166 -0.28 1.51 25.43
CA ASN A 166 -1.72 1.46 25.62
C ASN A 166 -2.28 0.03 25.45
N SER A 167 -3.46 -0.16 26.02
CA SER A 167 -4.14 -1.44 26.06
C SER A 167 -4.50 -1.98 24.66
N PHE A 168 -4.89 -1.11 23.72
CA PHE A 168 -5.22 -1.49 22.36
C PHE A 168 -3.99 -1.94 21.56
N GLY A 169 -2.87 -1.23 21.62
CA GLY A 169 -1.63 -1.63 20.93
C GLY A 169 -1.15 -3.02 21.36
N ALA A 170 -1.22 -3.31 22.66
CA ALA A 170 -0.91 -4.64 23.20
C ALA A 170 -1.91 -5.72 22.74
N ALA A 171 -3.20 -5.38 22.64
CA ALA A 171 -4.23 -6.30 22.15
C ALA A 171 -4.10 -6.56 20.65
N PHE A 172 -3.92 -5.52 19.84
CA PHE A 172 -3.75 -5.61 18.40
C PHE A 172 -2.51 -6.42 18.03
N GLN A 173 -1.40 -6.27 18.78
CA GLN A 173 -0.22 -7.11 18.57
C GLN A 173 -0.52 -8.61 18.79
N ARG A 174 -1.35 -8.95 19.78
CA ARG A 174 -1.78 -10.35 20.00
C ARG A 174 -2.68 -10.86 18.87
N VAL A 175 -3.51 -10.00 18.29
CA VAL A 175 -4.35 -10.33 17.12
C VAL A 175 -3.47 -10.72 15.95
N LEU A 176 -2.50 -9.88 15.56
CA LEU A 176 -1.59 -10.19 14.44
C LEU A 176 -0.84 -11.51 14.64
N VAL A 177 -0.32 -11.76 15.85
CA VAL A 177 0.35 -13.03 16.18
C VAL A 177 -0.62 -14.22 16.09
N GLY A 178 -1.84 -14.04 16.60
CA GLY A 178 -2.91 -15.04 16.55
C GLY A 178 -3.30 -15.38 15.11
N GLU A 179 -3.59 -14.37 14.29
CA GLU A 179 -3.98 -14.50 12.89
C GLU A 179 -2.90 -15.19 12.07
N ARG A 180 -1.63 -14.80 12.22
CA ARG A 180 -0.51 -15.50 11.55
C ARG A 180 -0.51 -16.98 11.90
N ARG A 181 -0.64 -17.32 13.18
CA ARG A 181 -0.61 -18.70 13.65
C ARG A 181 -1.83 -19.51 13.22
N GLU A 182 -3.01 -18.91 13.26
CA GLU A 182 -4.29 -19.58 13.01
C GLU A 182 -4.55 -19.77 11.51
N LEU A 183 -4.30 -18.72 10.73
CA LEU A 183 -4.68 -18.62 9.32
C LEU A 183 -3.54 -18.98 8.37
N GLY A 184 -2.29 -18.95 8.83
CA GLY A 184 -1.12 -19.32 8.03
C GLY A 184 -0.69 -18.26 7.01
N VAL A 185 -1.18 -17.02 7.11
CA VAL A 185 -0.90 -15.91 6.18
C VAL A 185 0.56 -15.44 6.22
N ASP A 186 1.18 -15.09 5.11
CA ASP A 186 2.60 -14.69 5.02
C ASP A 186 2.88 -13.25 5.50
N GLY A 187 1.83 -12.52 5.88
CA GLY A 187 1.96 -11.11 6.17
C GLY A 187 0.62 -10.41 6.28
N PHE A 188 0.69 -9.07 6.28
CA PHE A 188 -0.46 -8.21 6.53
C PHE A 188 -0.55 -7.07 5.53
N TYR A 189 -1.76 -6.76 5.12
CA TYR A 189 -2.08 -5.47 4.52
C TYR A 189 -2.62 -4.56 5.63
N PHE A 190 -2.01 -3.39 5.80
CA PHE A 190 -2.46 -2.39 6.77
C PHE A 190 -3.16 -1.25 6.06
N ASP A 191 -4.45 -1.11 6.31
CA ASP A 191 -5.20 0.01 5.78
C ASP A 191 -4.91 1.29 6.58
N GLU A 192 -5.05 2.43 5.90
CA GLU A 192 -5.01 3.76 6.50
C GLU A 192 -3.82 4.01 7.45
N THR A 193 -2.58 3.77 6.98
CA THR A 193 -1.44 3.57 7.90
C THR A 193 -0.99 4.78 8.72
N THR A 194 -1.39 5.99 8.37
CA THR A 194 -0.96 7.22 9.07
C THR A 194 -2.05 7.85 9.91
N LYS A 195 -3.30 7.68 9.51
CA LYS A 195 -4.47 8.27 10.16
C LYS A 195 -5.73 7.53 9.77
N PRO A 196 -6.79 7.54 10.61
CA PRO A 196 -8.10 7.08 10.17
C PRO A 196 -8.61 7.94 9.02
N GLY A 197 -9.31 7.30 8.09
CA GLY A 197 -10.08 7.92 7.04
C GLY A 197 -11.17 8.79 7.62
N ARG A 198 -11.52 9.84 6.87
CA ARG A 198 -12.50 10.88 7.25
C ARG A 198 -12.10 11.74 8.45
N LEU A 199 -10.97 11.50 9.09
CA LEU A 199 -10.37 12.45 10.02
C LEU A 199 -9.51 13.44 9.22
N GLU A 200 -9.97 14.68 9.13
CA GLU A 200 -9.29 15.75 8.38
C GLU A 200 -7.90 15.99 8.97
N ASP A 201 -7.84 16.35 10.26
CA ASP A 201 -6.62 16.55 11.01
C ASP A 201 -6.29 15.30 11.86
N PRO A 202 -5.15 14.63 11.63
CA PRO A 202 -4.80 13.38 12.31
C PRO A 202 -4.32 13.62 13.74
N VAL A 203 -5.19 14.21 14.58
CA VAL A 203 -4.91 14.54 15.97
C VAL A 203 -5.93 13.92 16.92
N THR A 204 -5.50 13.72 18.16
CA THR A 204 -6.38 13.38 19.29
C THR A 204 -6.20 14.40 20.40
N TYR A 205 -7.30 14.75 21.06
CA TYR A 205 -7.31 15.71 22.17
C TYR A 205 -7.13 15.01 23.54
N GLY A 206 -7.18 13.67 23.57
CA GLY A 206 -7.14 12.87 24.80
C GLY A 206 -5.73 12.58 25.30
N GLN A 207 -4.72 12.69 24.43
CA GLN A 207 -3.33 12.48 24.78
C GLN A 207 -2.44 13.45 24.00
N GLY A 208 -1.55 14.16 24.69
CA GLY A 208 -0.53 15.00 24.05
C GLY A 208 0.72 14.21 23.66
N ASP A 209 1.36 14.59 22.57
CA ASP A 209 2.69 14.07 22.16
C ASP A 209 3.85 14.98 22.63
N GLY A 210 3.53 16.10 23.28
CA GLY A 210 4.48 17.07 23.82
C GLY A 210 4.93 18.17 22.85
N VAL A 211 4.59 18.06 21.56
CA VAL A 211 5.05 18.98 20.50
C VAL A 211 3.96 19.51 19.59
N THR A 212 2.81 18.83 19.50
CA THR A 212 1.67 19.22 18.66
C THR A 212 0.72 20.10 19.45
N ALA A 213 0.25 21.15 18.80
CA ALA A 213 -0.68 22.11 19.38
C ALA A 213 -1.62 22.68 18.31
N VAL A 214 -2.83 23.01 18.74
CA VAL A 214 -3.75 23.86 17.99
C VAL A 214 -3.42 25.31 18.30
N LEU A 215 -3.21 26.12 17.26
CA LEU A 215 -2.92 27.54 17.38
C LEU A 215 -4.20 28.35 17.23
N ASP A 216 -4.28 29.48 17.93
CA ASP A 216 -5.25 30.52 17.62
C ASP A 216 -4.91 31.12 16.23
N PRO A 217 -5.84 31.10 15.26
CA PRO A 217 -5.53 31.48 13.88
C PRO A 217 -5.27 32.98 13.68
N ARG A 218 -5.55 33.82 14.69
CA ARG A 218 -5.35 35.28 14.62
C ARG A 218 -4.06 35.70 15.32
N THR A 219 -3.76 35.09 16.46
CA THR A 219 -2.64 35.49 17.34
C THR A 219 -1.45 34.54 17.23
N PHE A 220 -1.64 33.35 16.64
CA PHE A 220 -0.68 32.24 16.62
C PHE A 220 -0.25 31.76 18.01
N ALA A 221 -0.97 32.15 19.06
CA ALA A 221 -0.76 31.62 20.40
C ALA A 221 -1.19 30.16 20.47
N VAL A 222 -0.50 29.37 21.30
CA VAL A 222 -0.91 27.99 21.57
C VAL A 222 -2.25 28.01 22.33
N ARG A 223 -3.31 27.53 21.68
CA ARG A 223 -4.64 27.38 22.29
C ARG A 223 -4.71 26.14 23.16
N GLN A 224 -4.24 25.01 22.62
CA GLN A 224 -4.29 23.71 23.29
C GLN A 224 -3.20 22.79 22.76
N ARG A 225 -2.59 22.00 23.65
CA ARG A 225 -1.70 20.90 23.27
C ARG A 225 -2.53 19.66 22.94
N VAL A 226 -2.19 18.99 21.84
CA VAL A 226 -2.87 17.78 21.34
C VAL A 226 -1.82 16.74 20.96
N GLY A 227 -2.24 15.55 20.54
CA GLY A 227 -1.34 14.52 20.02
C GLY A 227 -1.56 14.29 18.54
N SER A 228 -0.50 14.32 17.75
CA SER A 228 -0.49 13.87 16.36
C SER A 228 -0.49 12.33 16.33
N LEU A 229 -1.45 11.73 15.64
CA LEU A 229 -1.57 10.28 15.50
C LEU A 229 -0.33 9.65 14.84
N PRO A 230 0.24 10.18 13.75
CA PRO A 230 1.51 9.69 13.21
C PRO A 230 2.67 9.70 14.22
N LEU A 231 2.74 10.70 15.11
CA LEU A 231 3.79 10.77 16.14
C LEU A 231 3.53 9.80 17.31
N LEU A 232 2.28 9.71 17.78
CA LEU A 232 1.90 8.80 18.86
C LEU A 232 2.05 7.32 18.46
N THR A 233 1.71 6.99 17.21
CA THR A 233 1.78 5.61 16.68
C THR A 233 3.16 5.22 16.17
N GLY A 234 4.03 6.19 15.85
CA GLY A 234 5.37 5.97 15.26
C GLY A 234 6.20 4.90 15.95
N PRO A 235 6.43 4.97 17.28
CA PRO A 235 7.19 3.96 18.00
C PRO A 235 6.58 2.56 17.95
N TYR A 236 5.25 2.46 17.90
CA TYR A 236 4.56 1.18 17.75
C TYR A 236 4.80 0.59 16.36
N LEU A 237 4.64 1.40 15.31
CA LEU A 237 4.84 0.96 13.93
C LEU A 237 6.31 0.58 13.65
N SER A 238 7.27 1.25 14.27
CA SER A 238 8.69 0.86 14.16
C SER A 238 8.96 -0.50 14.80
N ARG A 239 8.39 -0.74 15.99
CA ARG A 239 8.48 -2.05 16.63
C ARG A 239 7.80 -3.12 15.80
N LEU A 240 6.60 -2.84 15.28
CA LEU A 240 5.86 -3.77 14.43
C LEU A 240 6.64 -4.09 13.15
N SER A 241 7.17 -3.08 12.46
CA SER A 241 7.99 -3.25 11.27
C SER A 241 9.20 -4.16 11.54
N GLN A 242 9.92 -3.95 12.64
CA GLN A 242 11.03 -4.83 13.02
C GLN A 242 10.56 -6.25 13.31
N GLN A 243 9.45 -6.44 14.03
CA GLN A 243 8.90 -7.76 14.34
C GLN A 243 8.49 -8.52 13.08
N LEU A 244 7.89 -7.84 12.10
CA LEU A 244 7.53 -8.45 10.82
C LEU A 244 8.79 -8.87 10.06
N LEU A 245 9.82 -8.02 10.00
CA LEU A 245 11.10 -8.35 9.39
C LEU A 245 11.78 -9.55 10.06
N ASP A 246 11.85 -9.57 11.39
CA ASP A 246 12.46 -10.66 12.17
C ASP A 246 11.71 -11.99 11.96
N ALA A 247 10.38 -11.93 11.81
CA ALA A 247 9.53 -13.08 11.51
C ALA A 247 9.47 -13.42 10.02
N GLN A 248 10.22 -12.72 9.16
CA GLN A 248 10.20 -12.85 7.70
C GLN A 248 8.79 -12.70 7.09
N LEU A 249 7.96 -11.88 7.72
CA LEU A 249 6.62 -11.54 7.27
C LEU A 249 6.66 -10.32 6.35
N ILE A 250 5.75 -10.33 5.40
CA ILE A 250 5.58 -9.22 4.45
C ILE A 250 4.54 -8.27 5.00
N ALA A 251 4.67 -6.98 4.68
CA ALA A 251 3.50 -6.14 4.75
C ALA A 251 3.49 -5.03 3.71
N VAL A 252 2.27 -4.56 3.46
CA VAL A 252 1.93 -3.52 2.51
C VAL A 252 0.99 -2.56 3.21
N GLY A 253 1.14 -1.26 2.99
CA GLY A 253 0.26 -0.26 3.59
C GLY A 253 -0.52 0.57 2.57
N ASN A 254 -1.63 1.15 3.01
CA ASN A 254 -2.26 2.29 2.36
C ASN A 254 -1.87 3.60 3.05
N PHE A 255 -1.82 4.69 2.29
CA PHE A 255 -1.30 6.01 2.64
C PHE A 255 0.22 6.12 2.72
N ALA A 256 0.74 7.26 2.28
CA ALA A 256 2.16 7.57 2.33
C ALA A 256 2.62 7.89 3.76
N PRO A 257 3.90 7.64 4.12
CA PRO A 257 4.46 8.05 5.40
C PRO A 257 4.30 9.55 5.70
N GLU A 258 3.90 9.88 6.93
CA GLU A 258 3.80 11.27 7.42
C GLU A 258 4.97 11.67 8.32
N THR A 259 5.80 10.70 8.75
CA THR A 259 6.98 10.96 9.58
C THR A 259 8.26 10.44 8.93
N GLY A 260 9.40 11.04 9.30
CA GLY A 260 10.71 10.55 8.88
C GLY A 260 11.04 9.15 9.42
N GLU A 261 10.41 8.74 10.53
CA GLU A 261 10.52 7.37 11.07
C GLU A 261 9.78 6.37 10.19
N GLN A 262 8.54 6.68 9.80
CA GLN A 262 7.76 5.85 8.88
C GLN A 262 8.41 5.70 7.50
N ASN A 263 9.07 6.76 7.00
CA ASN A 263 9.83 6.71 5.75
C ASN A 263 11.01 5.71 5.78
N ARG A 264 11.45 5.25 6.95
CA ARG A 264 12.56 4.27 7.08
C ARG A 264 12.09 2.81 7.18
N MET A 265 10.79 2.57 7.36
CA MET A 265 10.23 1.21 7.58
C MET A 265 10.34 0.30 6.35
N SER A 266 10.62 0.86 5.17
CA SER A 266 10.98 0.15 3.92
C SER A 266 10.00 -0.91 3.40
N TRP A 267 8.80 -1.02 3.96
CA TRP A 267 7.70 -1.81 3.40
C TRP A 267 6.87 -1.00 2.38
N PRO A 268 6.46 -1.57 1.23
CA PRO A 268 5.72 -0.84 0.20
C PRO A 268 4.39 -0.28 0.68
N ARG A 269 4.04 0.91 0.22
CA ARG A 269 2.72 1.51 0.38
C ARG A 269 2.15 1.98 -0.95
N PHE A 270 0.84 1.93 -1.11
CA PHE A 270 0.16 2.56 -2.23
C PHE A 270 -0.70 3.73 -1.77
N VAL A 271 -1.17 4.50 -2.74
CA VAL A 271 -2.18 5.53 -2.55
C VAL A 271 -3.34 5.24 -3.49
N GLU A 272 -4.57 5.42 -3.01
CA GLU A 272 -5.76 5.31 -3.84
C GLU A 272 -5.86 6.48 -4.82
N THR A 273 -5.88 6.17 -6.12
CA THR A 273 -5.79 7.13 -7.23
C THR A 273 -7.03 7.15 -8.12
N ASP A 274 -8.16 6.61 -7.66
CA ASP A 274 -9.46 6.85 -8.32
C ASP A 274 -9.74 8.37 -8.42
N ASN A 275 -9.25 9.13 -7.43
CA ASN A 275 -9.02 10.56 -7.58
C ASN A 275 -7.51 10.84 -7.77
N LEU A 276 -7.12 11.21 -8.99
CA LEU A 276 -5.71 11.48 -9.35
C LEU A 276 -5.06 12.59 -8.53
N ARG A 277 -5.82 13.44 -7.84
CA ARG A 277 -5.28 14.48 -6.95
C ARG A 277 -4.47 13.92 -5.78
N HIS A 278 -4.64 12.64 -5.44
CA HIS A 278 -3.87 11.99 -4.39
C HIS A 278 -2.47 11.56 -4.84
N SER A 279 -2.18 11.58 -6.14
CA SER A 279 -0.92 11.05 -6.69
C SER A 279 0.35 11.64 -6.05
N PRO A 280 0.45 12.97 -5.79
CA PRO A 280 1.63 13.57 -5.19
C PRO A 280 2.01 12.98 -3.83
N SER A 281 1.05 12.42 -3.08
CA SER A 281 1.30 11.82 -1.77
C SER A 281 2.27 10.62 -1.86
N ALA A 282 2.29 9.88 -2.97
CA ALA A 282 3.14 8.69 -3.13
C ALA A 282 4.58 9.00 -3.54
N HIS A 283 4.86 10.21 -4.02
CA HIS A 283 6.13 10.56 -4.68
C HIS A 283 7.35 10.51 -3.77
N LEU A 284 7.18 10.70 -2.46
CA LEU A 284 8.29 10.70 -1.51
C LEU A 284 8.58 9.33 -0.87
N TYR A 285 7.87 8.27 -1.26
CA TYR A 285 8.05 6.93 -0.67
C TYR A 285 8.02 5.82 -1.75
N SER A 286 6.93 5.06 -1.86
CA SER A 286 6.70 4.09 -2.92
C SER A 286 5.68 4.65 -3.92
N PRO A 287 6.03 4.80 -5.21
CA PRO A 287 5.20 5.43 -6.22
C PRO A 287 4.14 4.45 -6.74
N LEU A 288 3.36 3.84 -5.86
CA LEU A 288 2.36 2.84 -6.21
C LEU A 288 0.97 3.45 -6.25
N ALA A 289 0.28 3.23 -7.37
CA ALA A 289 -1.10 3.61 -7.58
C ALA A 289 -2.03 2.41 -7.38
N PHE A 290 -3.03 2.62 -6.54
CA PHE A 290 -4.17 1.74 -6.36
C PHE A 290 -5.41 2.32 -7.03
N SER A 291 -6.29 1.45 -7.51
CA SER A 291 -7.65 1.79 -7.92
C SER A 291 -8.57 0.60 -7.71
N TYR A 292 -9.84 0.87 -7.36
CA TYR A 292 -10.88 -0.16 -7.26
C TYR A 292 -11.22 -0.82 -8.61
N ARG A 293 -10.72 -0.28 -9.73
CA ARG A 293 -10.85 -0.88 -11.08
C ARG A 293 -9.78 -1.93 -11.40
N PHE A 294 -9.14 -2.52 -10.39
CA PHE A 294 -8.01 -3.45 -10.49
C PHE A 294 -8.20 -4.67 -11.42
N GLU A 295 -9.44 -5.01 -11.81
CA GLU A 295 -9.77 -6.08 -12.76
C GLU A 295 -10.18 -5.60 -14.16
N GLN A 296 -10.56 -4.32 -14.31
CA GLN A 296 -11.17 -3.78 -15.53
C GLN A 296 -10.57 -2.41 -15.90
N TYR A 297 -9.28 -2.27 -15.62
CA TYR A 297 -8.53 -1.07 -15.96
C TYR A 297 -8.29 -1.02 -17.47
N THR A 298 -8.18 0.19 -18.01
CA THR A 298 -7.77 0.42 -19.40
C THR A 298 -6.29 0.79 -19.47
N MET A 299 -5.72 0.73 -20.67
CA MET A 299 -4.36 1.26 -20.87
C MET A 299 -4.28 2.77 -20.61
N GLU A 300 -5.33 3.51 -20.95
CA GLU A 300 -5.42 4.94 -20.65
C GLU A 300 -5.31 5.21 -19.15
N GLU A 301 -6.02 4.45 -18.32
CA GLU A 301 -5.96 4.63 -16.86
C GLU A 301 -4.56 4.36 -16.30
N ILE A 302 -3.88 3.31 -16.76
CA ILE A 302 -2.49 3.06 -16.36
C ILE A 302 -1.59 4.21 -16.79
N ARG A 303 -1.75 4.69 -18.03
CA ARG A 303 -0.96 5.80 -18.56
C ARG A 303 -1.18 7.08 -17.78
N GLU A 304 -2.41 7.43 -17.41
CA GLU A 304 -2.71 8.60 -16.57
C GLU A 304 -1.94 8.55 -15.25
N ARG A 305 -1.83 7.38 -14.61
CA ARG A 305 -1.06 7.24 -13.35
C ARG A 305 0.45 7.34 -13.62
N LEU A 306 0.93 6.79 -14.73
CA LEU A 306 2.32 6.91 -15.11
C LEU A 306 2.71 8.34 -15.48
N GLU A 307 1.81 9.09 -16.12
CA GLU A 307 1.92 10.54 -16.39
C GLU A 307 2.02 11.35 -15.09
N GLN A 308 1.38 10.89 -14.01
CA GLN A 308 1.54 11.45 -12.67
C GLN A 308 2.80 10.96 -11.95
N GLY A 309 3.61 10.06 -12.52
CA GLY A 309 4.82 9.52 -11.89
C GLY A 309 4.57 8.33 -10.95
N LEU A 310 3.50 7.56 -11.19
CA LEU A 310 3.13 6.37 -10.42
C LEU A 310 3.10 5.08 -11.24
N VAL A 311 3.22 3.94 -10.55
CA VAL A 311 3.09 2.58 -11.11
C VAL A 311 1.83 1.92 -10.59
N TRP A 312 0.99 1.44 -11.49
CA TRP A 312 -0.16 0.61 -11.13
C TRP A 312 0.26 -0.68 -10.43
N CYS A 313 -0.31 -0.98 -9.26
CA CYS A 313 0.18 -2.08 -8.42
C CYS A 313 -0.77 -3.26 -8.20
N VAL A 314 -1.99 -3.21 -8.74
CA VAL A 314 -3.04 -4.20 -8.46
C VAL A 314 -3.52 -4.95 -9.71
N THR A 315 -3.96 -6.19 -9.54
CA THR A 315 -4.52 -7.06 -10.58
C THR A 315 -5.58 -8.00 -9.97
N GLY A 316 -6.28 -8.76 -10.81
CA GLY A 316 -7.20 -9.82 -10.39
C GLY A 316 -7.52 -10.80 -11.53
N PRO A 317 -8.24 -11.91 -11.24
CA PRO A 317 -8.58 -12.96 -12.21
C PRO A 317 -9.21 -12.50 -13.52
N GLU A 318 -9.87 -11.35 -13.51
CA GLU A 318 -10.54 -10.78 -14.69
C GLU A 318 -9.67 -9.77 -15.46
N ASP A 319 -8.42 -9.55 -15.04
CA ASP A 319 -7.44 -8.75 -15.76
C ASP A 319 -7.15 -9.36 -17.14
N ARG A 320 -7.59 -8.67 -18.19
CA ARG A 320 -7.43 -9.10 -19.59
C ARG A 320 -6.17 -8.56 -20.28
N ILE A 321 -5.50 -7.59 -19.68
CA ILE A 321 -4.35 -6.92 -20.28
C ILE A 321 -3.06 -7.63 -19.82
N GLY A 322 -2.98 -7.96 -18.53
CA GLY A 322 -1.84 -8.66 -17.93
C GLY A 322 -0.50 -7.93 -18.04
N ILE A 323 -0.52 -6.62 -18.26
CA ILE A 323 0.68 -5.78 -18.36
C ILE A 323 1.33 -5.58 -16.98
N VAL A 324 0.53 -5.54 -15.91
CA VAL A 324 0.96 -5.18 -14.56
C VAL A 324 2.06 -6.11 -14.04
N ARG A 325 2.05 -7.40 -14.42
CA ARG A 325 3.12 -8.35 -14.07
C ARG A 325 4.49 -7.96 -14.61
N HIS A 326 4.53 -7.21 -15.72
CA HIS A 326 5.77 -6.72 -16.32
C HIS A 326 6.26 -5.43 -15.67
N PHE A 327 5.52 -4.80 -14.75
CA PHE A 327 6.01 -3.65 -13.99
C PHE A 327 6.95 -4.05 -12.84
N PHE A 328 7.00 -5.34 -12.49
CA PHE A 328 7.70 -5.80 -11.29
C PHE A 328 8.64 -6.99 -11.53
N PRO A 329 9.71 -7.16 -10.74
CA PRO A 329 10.11 -6.34 -9.59
C PRO A 329 10.54 -4.94 -10.00
N LEU A 330 10.44 -3.99 -9.07
CA LEU A 330 10.83 -2.60 -9.28
C LEU A 330 11.42 -2.01 -8.00
N THR A 331 12.64 -1.47 -8.12
CA THR A 331 13.27 -0.63 -7.12
C THR A 331 13.37 0.79 -7.69
N PRO A 332 12.41 1.68 -7.41
CA PRO A 332 12.33 2.99 -8.06
C PRO A 332 13.53 3.88 -7.73
N ARG A 333 14.19 4.41 -8.76
CA ARG A 333 15.33 5.34 -8.67
C ARG A 333 14.92 6.76 -9.02
N ARG A 334 14.23 6.93 -10.15
CA ARG A 334 13.79 8.23 -10.66
C ARG A 334 12.35 8.16 -11.13
N LEU A 335 11.55 9.12 -10.70
CA LEU A 335 10.19 9.34 -11.15
C LEU A 335 10.21 10.48 -12.17
N HIS A 336 9.37 10.39 -13.19
CA HIS A 336 9.16 11.43 -14.18
C HIS A 336 7.69 11.44 -14.60
N ALA A 337 7.25 12.53 -15.24
CA ALA A 337 5.96 12.55 -15.89
C ALA A 337 5.98 11.59 -17.08
N GLY A 338 5.26 10.47 -16.97
CA GLY A 338 5.07 9.51 -18.06
C GLY A 338 6.11 8.39 -18.11
N TRP A 339 7.09 8.37 -17.21
CA TRP A 339 7.99 7.22 -17.08
C TRP A 339 8.66 7.11 -15.71
N ILE A 340 9.07 5.91 -15.36
CA ILE A 340 9.76 5.60 -14.10
C ILE A 340 10.99 4.75 -14.40
N GLU A 341 12.13 5.18 -13.84
CA GLU A 341 13.34 4.38 -13.80
C GLU A 341 13.42 3.62 -12.49
N GLY A 342 13.50 2.30 -12.57
CA GLY A 342 13.96 1.44 -11.48
C GLY A 342 15.26 0.73 -11.82
N GLU A 343 15.78 -0.04 -10.87
CA GLU A 343 17.00 -0.84 -11.08
C GLU A 343 16.79 -1.99 -12.05
N GLU A 344 15.61 -2.62 -11.97
CA GLU A 344 15.24 -3.79 -12.76
C GLU A 344 14.46 -3.40 -14.01
N ARG A 345 13.74 -2.27 -14.01
CA ARG A 345 12.80 -1.92 -15.07
C ARG A 345 12.73 -0.43 -15.33
N ILE A 346 12.52 -0.06 -16.59
CA ILE A 346 12.07 1.28 -16.99
C ILE A 346 10.70 1.13 -17.60
N ILE A 347 9.70 1.85 -17.07
CA ILE A 347 8.30 1.81 -17.52
C ILE A 347 8.00 3.17 -18.15
N ALA A 348 7.53 3.22 -19.39
CA ALA A 348 7.32 4.47 -20.12
C ALA A 348 6.01 4.46 -20.93
N ALA A 349 5.34 5.61 -20.96
CA ALA A 349 4.14 5.86 -21.77
C ALA A 349 4.46 6.49 -23.13
N GLU A 350 5.67 7.00 -23.37
CA GLU A 350 6.00 7.69 -24.62
C GLU A 350 7.27 7.16 -25.29
N SER A 351 7.35 7.26 -26.61
CA SER A 351 8.59 6.93 -27.33
C SER A 351 9.72 7.84 -26.86
N GLY A 352 10.87 7.25 -26.57
CA GLY A 352 11.96 7.97 -25.95
C GLY A 352 13.26 7.20 -26.03
N THR A 353 14.31 7.78 -25.45
CA THR A 353 15.61 7.12 -25.31
C THR A 353 15.75 6.66 -23.87
N TYR A 354 15.78 5.35 -23.65
CA TYR A 354 15.74 4.74 -22.32
C TYR A 354 16.88 3.74 -22.13
N GLY A 355 17.40 3.69 -20.91
CA GLY A 355 18.42 2.74 -20.48
C GLY A 355 19.08 3.18 -19.20
N TRP A 356 19.89 2.29 -18.62
CA TRP A 356 20.60 2.56 -17.37
C TRP A 356 21.94 3.23 -17.65
N MET A 357 22.20 4.34 -16.96
CA MET A 357 23.46 5.09 -17.08
C MET A 357 24.61 4.48 -16.27
N ASP A 358 24.36 3.38 -15.56
CA ASP A 358 25.36 2.70 -14.71
C ASP A 358 26.20 1.65 -15.45
N GLY A 359 26.02 1.53 -16.77
CA GLY A 359 26.86 0.72 -17.65
C GLY A 359 26.07 -0.27 -18.52
N PRO A 360 26.77 -1.11 -19.29
CA PRO A 360 26.14 -2.08 -20.16
C PRO A 360 25.17 -3.00 -19.43
N SER A 361 24.01 -3.23 -20.02
CA SER A 361 22.94 -4.04 -19.44
C SER A 361 22.37 -4.99 -20.48
N THR A 362 22.08 -6.22 -20.12
CA THR A 362 21.23 -7.09 -20.94
C THR A 362 19.78 -6.80 -20.60
N ALA A 363 18.97 -6.46 -21.60
CA ALA A 363 17.58 -6.07 -21.42
C ALA A 363 16.70 -6.58 -22.56
N ARG A 364 15.39 -6.67 -22.33
CA ARG A 364 14.37 -6.88 -23.37
C ARG A 364 13.30 -5.80 -23.26
N VAL A 365 12.57 -5.57 -24.34
CA VAL A 365 11.55 -4.51 -24.41
C VAL A 365 10.18 -5.12 -24.63
N TRP A 366 9.31 -5.01 -23.65
CA TRP A 366 7.90 -5.31 -23.80
C TRP A 366 7.17 -4.08 -24.33
N LEU A 367 6.43 -4.24 -25.41
CA LEU A 367 5.60 -3.18 -25.98
C LEU A 367 4.14 -3.61 -25.98
N TYR A 368 3.28 -2.74 -25.47
CA TYR A 368 1.84 -2.90 -25.42
C TYR A 368 1.19 -1.76 -26.21
N ASP A 369 0.16 -2.06 -27.00
CA ASP A 369 -0.63 -1.05 -27.71
C ASP A 369 -1.71 -0.42 -26.81
N ALA A 370 -2.50 0.50 -27.36
CA ALA A 370 -3.58 1.18 -26.64
C ALA A 370 -4.71 0.26 -26.15
N ASN A 371 -4.81 -0.97 -26.67
CA ASN A 371 -5.78 -1.96 -26.22
C ASN A 371 -5.17 -2.96 -25.21
N GLY A 372 -3.90 -2.76 -24.82
CA GLY A 372 -3.20 -3.67 -23.93
C GLY A 372 -2.74 -4.95 -24.62
N LYS A 373 -2.71 -5.00 -25.95
CA LYS A 373 -2.17 -6.14 -26.69
C LYS A 373 -0.66 -5.99 -26.82
N ARG A 374 0.07 -7.09 -26.61
CA ARG A 374 1.52 -7.13 -26.86
C ARG A 374 1.80 -6.99 -28.35
N VAL A 375 2.80 -6.19 -28.68
CA VAL A 375 3.35 -6.10 -30.04
C VAL A 375 4.13 -7.37 -30.38
N GLU A 376 4.86 -7.93 -29.41
CA GLU A 376 5.61 -9.17 -29.51
C GLU A 376 5.39 -10.04 -28.25
N GLU A 377 5.16 -11.35 -28.42
CA GLU A 377 4.88 -12.25 -27.31
C GLU A 377 6.12 -12.57 -26.45
N ASN A 378 7.31 -12.58 -27.04
CA ASN A 378 8.55 -12.92 -26.34
C ASN A 378 9.76 -12.14 -26.90
N PRO A 379 9.89 -10.85 -26.55
CA PRO A 379 10.97 -10.01 -27.05
C PRO A 379 12.34 -10.54 -26.64
N ALA A 380 13.29 -10.48 -27.57
CA ALA A 380 14.64 -10.97 -27.38
C ALA A 380 15.43 -10.17 -26.33
N TRP A 381 16.32 -10.85 -25.62
CA TRP A 381 17.32 -10.21 -24.78
C TRP A 381 18.44 -9.64 -25.63
N VAL A 382 18.76 -8.36 -25.42
CA VAL A 382 19.81 -7.63 -26.12
C VAL A 382 20.72 -6.92 -25.12
N THR A 383 22.02 -6.90 -25.40
CA THR A 383 22.95 -6.09 -24.61
C THR A 383 22.93 -4.65 -25.11
N ILE A 384 22.53 -3.73 -24.24
CA ILE A 384 22.55 -2.29 -24.50
C ILE A 384 23.76 -1.69 -23.77
N GLY A 385 24.67 -1.06 -24.51
CA GLY A 385 25.84 -0.36 -23.94
C GLY A 385 25.54 1.09 -23.55
N GLN A 386 24.45 1.64 -24.06
CA GLN A 386 23.95 3.00 -23.85
C GLN A 386 22.42 2.99 -23.96
N PRO A 387 21.73 4.03 -23.48
CA PRO A 387 20.29 4.18 -23.70
C PRO A 387 19.91 4.03 -25.18
N ILE A 388 18.83 3.28 -25.43
CA ILE A 388 18.34 2.97 -26.77
C ILE A 388 17.02 3.70 -27.05
N ARG A 389 16.77 3.98 -28.33
CA ARG A 389 15.46 4.48 -28.77
C ARG A 389 14.43 3.36 -28.64
N VAL A 390 13.32 3.63 -27.96
CA VAL A 390 12.18 2.73 -27.87
C VAL A 390 10.98 3.43 -28.49
N GLU A 391 10.40 2.80 -29.51
CA GLU A 391 9.20 3.29 -30.18
C GLU A 391 7.96 2.63 -29.56
N ILE A 392 7.27 3.40 -28.72
CA ILE A 392 6.07 2.95 -28.02
C ILE A 392 4.86 3.25 -28.92
N PRO A 393 3.99 2.26 -29.18
CA PRO A 393 2.75 2.51 -29.93
C PRO A 393 1.95 3.66 -29.31
N LYS A 394 1.28 4.47 -30.13
CA LYS A 394 0.43 5.56 -29.64
C LYS A 394 -0.62 5.01 -28.65
N GLY A 395 -0.69 5.61 -27.45
CA GLY A 395 -1.58 5.16 -26.38
C GLY A 395 -1.13 3.86 -25.68
N GLY A 396 0.04 3.33 -26.02
CA GLY A 396 0.62 2.12 -25.46
C GLY A 396 1.53 2.36 -24.26
N ILE A 397 2.20 1.30 -23.80
CA ILE A 397 3.27 1.37 -22.78
C ILE A 397 4.43 0.48 -23.22
N GLY A 398 5.64 0.97 -22.96
CA GLY A 398 6.89 0.23 -23.12
C GLY A 398 7.50 -0.09 -21.77
N ILE A 399 8.01 -1.31 -21.61
CA ILE A 399 8.75 -1.73 -20.44
C ILE A 399 10.10 -2.32 -20.86
N LEU A 400 11.18 -1.63 -20.52
CA LEU A 400 12.52 -2.20 -20.59
C LEU A 400 12.75 -3.02 -19.33
N GLU A 401 12.98 -4.31 -19.49
CA GLU A 401 13.28 -5.23 -18.40
C GLU A 401 14.76 -5.58 -18.43
N ARG A 402 15.48 -5.27 -17.34
CA ARG A 402 16.89 -5.61 -17.14
C ARG A 402 17.00 -7.05 -16.68
N GLN A 403 17.96 -7.79 -17.25
CA GLN A 403 18.33 -9.09 -16.73
C GLN A 403 19.08 -8.89 -15.41
N THR A 404 18.41 -9.21 -14.30
CA THR A 404 19.06 -9.22 -13.00
C THR A 404 19.95 -10.45 -12.90
N ARG A 405 21.19 -10.28 -12.42
CA ARG A 405 22.02 -11.42 -12.02
C ARG A 405 21.33 -12.08 -10.84
N ASN A 406 20.94 -13.35 -10.98
CA ASN A 406 20.40 -14.15 -9.87
C ASN A 406 21.44 -14.31 -8.77
#